data_AF-A0A968ABL8-F1
#
_entry.id   AF-A0A968ABL8-F1
#
_cell.length_a   1.000
_cell.length_b   1.000
_cell.length_c   1.000
_cell.angle_alpha   90.00
_cell.angle_beta   90.00
_cell.angle_gamma   90.00
#
_symmetry.space_group_name_H-M   'P 1'
#
loop_
_entity.id
_entity.type
_entity.pdbx_description
1 polymer ?
#
loop_
_entity_poly.entity_id
_entity_poly.type
_entity_poly.pdbx_seq_one_letter_code
_entity_poly.pdbx_strand_id
1 'polypeptide(L)' 'SILESTKTIAVVGISDKSDQVNHTVPQYLQSQGYKIIPVNPALDEVLGEKAYPDLLSI' A
#
# COMPACT_ATOMS: atom_id res chain seq x y z
N SER A 1 -0.10 -18.44 -11.53
CA SER A 1 1.04 -17.68 -10.97
C SER A 1 0.64 -17.05 -9.65
N ILE A 2 1.58 -16.79 -8.73
CA ILE A 2 1.29 -16.06 -7.48
C ILE A 2 0.66 -14.69 -7.75
N LEU A 3 1.04 -14.06 -8.86
CA LEU A 3 0.51 -12.76 -9.28
C LEU A 3 -0.98 -12.83 -9.69
N GLU A 4 -1.46 -13.98 -10.14
CA GLU A 4 -2.85 -14.15 -10.61
C GLU A 4 -3.82 -14.40 -9.44
N SER A 5 -3.34 -15.02 -8.36
CA SER A 5 -4.16 -15.33 -7.18
C SER A 5 -4.07 -14.28 -6.06
N THR A 6 -3.05 -13.41 -6.08
CA THR A 6 -2.86 -12.39 -5.05
C THR A 6 -3.93 -11.31 -5.14
N LYS A 7 -4.63 -11.06 -4.03
CA LYS A 7 -5.62 -9.97 -3.90
C LYS A 7 -5.19 -8.86 -2.95
N THR A 8 -4.17 -9.12 -2.13
CA THR A 8 -3.70 -8.20 -1.09
C THR A 8 -2.20 -7.97 -1.26
N ILE A 9 -1.78 -6.71 -1.28
CA ILE A 9 -0.39 -6.31 -1.52
C ILE A 9 0.03 -5.36 -0.38
N ALA A 10 1.06 -5.74 0.37
CA ALA A 10 1.71 -4.83 1.30
C ALA A 10 2.73 -3.96 0.55
N VAL A 11 2.69 -2.65 0.77
CA VAL A 11 3.58 -1.68 0.10
C VAL A 11 4.48 -1.03 1.13
N VAL A 12 5.74 -1.45 1.13
CA VAL A 12 6.79 -0.92 2.02
C VAL A 12 7.36 0.38 1.45
N GLY A 13 7.38 1.44 2.26
CA GLY A 13 7.88 2.75 1.87
C GLY A 13 6.90 3.57 1.02
N ILE A 14 5.61 3.27 1.13
CA ILE A 14 4.53 4.06 0.54
C ILE A 14 4.58 5.51 1.04
N SER A 15 4.36 6.46 0.12
CA SER A 15 4.27 7.88 0.44
C SER A 15 2.81 8.35 0.46
N ASP A 16 2.54 9.40 1.23
CA ASP A 16 1.31 10.18 1.25
C ASP A 16 1.28 11.28 0.16
N LYS A 17 2.37 11.48 -0.58
CA LYS A 17 2.49 12.49 -1.62
C LYS A 17 1.98 11.97 -2.97
N SER A 18 0.94 12.60 -3.48
CA SER A 18 0.21 12.16 -4.68
C SER A 18 1.00 12.20 -5.99
N ASP A 19 2.13 12.89 -6.04
CA ASP A 19 3.01 13.00 -7.21
C ASP A 19 4.10 11.91 -7.24
N GLN A 20 4.26 11.13 -6.17
CA GLN A 20 5.31 10.12 -6.07
C GLN A 20 4.84 8.75 -6.56
N VAL A 21 5.74 8.01 -7.21
CA VAL A 21 5.45 6.67 -7.77
C VAL A 21 5.07 5.67 -6.67
N ASN A 22 5.72 5.77 -5.51
CA ASN A 22 5.38 4.98 -4.31
C ASN A 22 4.05 5.41 -3.67
N HIS A 23 3.28 6.33 -4.25
CA HIS A 23 1.88 6.61 -3.92
C HIS A 23 0.95 6.25 -5.08
N THR A 24 1.27 6.69 -6.30
CA THR A 24 0.40 6.54 -7.47
C THR A 24 0.26 5.09 -7.94
N VAL A 25 1.32 4.29 -7.84
CA VAL A 25 1.25 2.86 -8.21
C VAL A 25 0.34 2.07 -7.24
N PRO A 26 0.51 2.17 -5.91
CA PRO A 26 -0.44 1.59 -4.97
C PRO A 26 -1.89 2.08 -5.16
N GLN A 27 -2.08 3.37 -5.39
CA GLN A 27 -3.40 3.94 -5.66
C GLN A 27 -4.05 3.34 -6.92
N TYR A 28 -3.28 3.20 -8.00
CA TYR A 28 -3.74 2.53 -9.20
C TYR A 28 -4.12 1.08 -8.91
N LEU A 29 -3.30 0.32 -8.20
CA LEU A 29 -3.61 -1.06 -7.82
C LEU A 29 -4.89 -1.14 -6.96
N GLN A 30 -5.10 -0.22 -6.03
CA GLN A 30 -6.35 -0.13 -5.26
C GLN A 30 -7.56 0.10 -6.19
N SER A 31 -7.43 0.97 -7.19
CA SER A 31 -8.48 1.20 -8.20
C SER A 31 -8.79 -0.03 -9.07
N GLN A 32 -7.83 -0.95 -9.23
CA GLN A 32 -8.00 -2.22 -9.94
C GLN A 32 -8.60 -3.33 -9.04
N GLY A 33 -8.93 -3.01 -7.79
CA GLY A 33 -9.57 -3.93 -6.84
C GLY A 33 -8.59 -4.75 -5.99
N TYR A 34 -7.30 -4.39 -5.96
CA TYR A 34 -6.36 -4.95 -5.00
C TYR A 34 -6.54 -4.29 -3.63
N LYS A 35 -6.45 -5.07 -2.56
CA LYS A 35 -6.31 -4.53 -1.21
C LYS A 35 -4.86 -4.09 -0.98
N ILE A 36 -4.65 -2.82 -0.64
CA ILE A 36 -3.33 -2.30 -0.31
C ILE A 36 -3.17 -2.25 1.20
N ILE A 37 -2.04 -2.74 1.70
CA ILE A 37 -1.64 -2.59 3.10
C ILE A 37 -0.42 -1.66 3.15
N PRO A 38 -0.59 -0.40 3.58
CA PRO A 38 0.51 0.55 3.67
C PRO A 38 1.51 0.17 4.78
N VAL A 39 2.81 0.20 4.48
CA VAL A 39 3.86 -0.04 5.47
C VAL A 39 4.86 1.12 5.46
N ASN A 40 4.74 1.99 6.45
CA ASN A 40 5.61 3.14 6.66
C ASN A 40 5.52 3.60 8.14
N PRO A 41 6.62 3.55 8.93
CA PRO A 41 6.62 4.01 10.33
C PRO A 41 6.25 5.48 10.53
N ALA A 42 6.34 6.31 9.48
CA ALA A 42 6.10 7.75 9.56
C ALA A 42 4.64 8.14 9.26
N LEU A 43 3.77 7.19 8.90
CA LEU A 43 2.39 7.45 8.52
C LEU A 43 1.44 6.65 9.40
N ASP A 44 0.30 7.26 9.76
CA ASP A 44 -0.80 6.58 10.44
C ASP A 44 -1.84 6.02 9.44
N GLU A 45 -2.05 6.72 8.33
CA GLU A 45 -3.01 6.38 7.28
C GLU A 45 -2.52 6.90 5.92
N VAL A 46 -2.79 6.16 4.85
CA VAL A 46 -2.62 6.62 3.47
C VAL A 46 -3.54 5.83 2.53
N LEU A 47 -4.08 6.50 1.49
CA LEU A 47 -5.08 5.91 0.58
C LEU A 47 -6.35 5.37 1.29
N GLY A 48 -6.73 5.96 2.42
CA GLY A 48 -7.87 5.52 3.22
C GLY A 48 -7.63 4.21 4.00
N GLU A 49 -6.39 3.72 4.02
CA GLU A 49 -5.99 2.49 4.70
C GLU A 49 -5.05 2.81 5.86
N LYS A 50 -5.20 2.08 6.97
CA LYS A 50 -4.29 2.18 8.12
C LYS A 50 -2.87 1.78 7.72
N ALA A 51 -1.89 2.62 8.04
CA ALA A 51 -0.49 2.30 7.84
C ALA A 51 0.11 1.57 9.05
N TYR A 52 1.04 0.65 8.76
CA TYR A 52 1.76 -0.13 9.75
C TYR A 52 3.24 0.23 9.73
N PRO A 53 3.94 0.19 10.87
CA PRO A 53 5.36 0.55 10.91
C PRO A 53 6.26 -0.49 10.23
N ASP A 54 5.87 -1.76 10.24
CA ASP A 54 6.62 -2.86 9.64
C ASP A 54 5.70 -4.00 9.20
N LEU A 55 6.27 -4.98 8.51
CA LEU A 55 5.53 -6.15 8.03
C LEU A 55 5.07 -7.10 9.15
N LEU A 56 5.73 -7.07 10.32
CA LEU A 56 5.38 -7.94 11.45
C LEU A 56 4.17 -7.41 12.22
N SER A 57 3.83 -6.13 12.01
CA SER A 57 2.71 -5.45 12.65
C SER A 57 1.38 -5.57 11.88
N ILE A 58 1.37 -6.24 10.72
CA ILE A 58 0.22 -6.43 9.82
C ILE A 58 -0.65 -7.61 10.24
#